data_AF-A0AAE4HP84-F1
#
_entry.id   AF-A0AAE4HP84-F1
#
_cell.length_a   1.000
_cell.length_b   1.000
_cell.length_c   1.000
_cell.angle_alpha   90.00
_cell.angle_beta   90.00
_cell.angle_gamma   90.00
#
_symmetry.space_group_name_H-M   'P 1'
#
loop_
_entity.id
_entity.type
_entity.pdbx_description
1 polymer ?
#
loop_
_entity_poly.entity_id
_entity_poly.type
_entity_poly.pdbx_seq_one_letter_code
_entity_poly.pdbx_strand_id
1 'polypeptide(L)' 'MRFPLESMTAYVKETGDTESTGAEAKFRVFMLMYRHLLISKRLVDSNHFGKNFMDVTTDELWKEAQQLYMSLKNGGG' A
#
# COMPACT_ATOMS: atom_id res chain seq x y z
N MET A 1 0.50 11.55 1.57
CA MET A 1 1.72 10.92 1.05
C MET A 1 1.62 10.83 -0.46
N ARG A 2 1.92 11.92 -1.17
CA ARG A 2 1.88 11.94 -2.64
C ARG A 2 3.01 11.10 -3.23
N PHE A 3 4.23 11.26 -2.70
CA PHE A 3 5.44 10.65 -3.25
C PHE A 3 5.44 9.10 -3.33
N PRO A 4 5.05 8.34 -2.29
CA PRO A 4 5.03 6.87 -2.38
C PRO A 4 3.93 6.35 -3.31
N LEU A 5 2.77 7.01 -3.31
CA LEU A 5 1.64 6.67 -4.17
C LEU A 5 1.95 7.00 -5.64
N GLU A 6 2.52 8.18 -5.91
CA GLU A 6 2.93 8.62 -7.24
C GLU A 6 4.04 7.73 -7.78
N SER A 7 5.02 7.35 -6.95
CA SER A 7 6.09 6.43 -7.35
C SER A 7 5.56 5.03 -7.68
N MET A 8 4.62 4.50 -6.89
CA MET A 8 3.99 3.20 -7.16
C MET A 8 3.11 3.25 -8.42
N THR A 9 2.30 4.30 -8.55
CA THR A 9 1.41 4.49 -9.71
C THR A 9 2.22 4.68 -10.99
N ALA A 10 3.33 5.43 -10.93
CA ALA A 10 4.26 5.59 -12.04
C ALA A 10 4.90 4.26 -12.44
N TYR A 11 5.39 3.48 -11.46
CA TYR A 11 5.97 2.16 -11.73
C TYR A 11 4.99 1.22 -12.45
N VAL A 12 3.78 1.06 -11.94
CA VAL A 12 2.75 0.20 -12.56
C VAL A 12 2.35 0.72 -13.95
N LYS A 13 2.28 2.04 -14.13
CA LYS A 13 1.96 2.66 -15.42
C LYS A 13 3.08 2.46 -16.46
N GLU A 14 4.34 2.53 -16.05
CA GLU A 14 5.50 2.38 -16.93
C GLU A 14 5.78 0.93 -17.31
N THR A 15 5.58 0.01 -16.37
CA THR A 15 6.02 -1.38 -16.53
C THR A 15 4.87 -2.35 -16.81
N GLY A 16 3.64 -1.99 -16.44
CA GLY A 16 2.52 -2.92 -16.37
C GLY A 16 2.71 -4.03 -15.33
N ASP A 17 3.81 -4.02 -14.60
CA ASP A 17 4.23 -5.08 -13.72
C ASP A 17 3.62 -4.90 -12.33
N THR A 18 2.79 -5.86 -11.99
CA THR A 18 2.16 -5.98 -10.68
C THR A 18 2.50 -7.30 -10.01
N GLU A 19 3.39 -8.13 -10.54
CA GLU A 19 3.55 -9.50 -10.01
C GLU A 19 5.00 -9.90 -9.78
N SER A 20 5.97 -9.13 -10.27
CA SER A 20 7.37 -9.42 -10.00
C SER A 20 7.76 -9.13 -8.54
N THR A 21 8.87 -9.72 -8.12
CA THR A 21 9.52 -9.42 -6.83
C THR A 21 9.87 -7.92 -6.70
N GLY A 22 10.10 -7.21 -7.81
CA GLY A 22 10.33 -5.77 -7.83
C GLY A 22 9.06 -4.97 -7.53
N ALA A 23 7.92 -5.39 -8.07
CA ALA A 23 6.61 -4.85 -7.72
C ALA A 23 6.32 -5.09 -6.24
N GLU A 24 6.51 -6.32 -5.75
CA GLU A 24 6.29 -6.69 -4.36
C GLU A 24 7.02 -5.78 -3.36
N ALA A 25 8.32 -5.54 -3.58
CA ALA A 25 9.13 -4.69 -2.71
C ALA A 25 8.61 -3.24 -2.65
N LYS A 26 8.23 -2.65 -3.79
CA LYS A 26 7.67 -1.30 -3.86
C LYS A 26 6.33 -1.19 -3.16
N PHE A 27 5.49 -2.22 -3.33
CA PHE A 27 4.19 -2.32 -2.70
C PHE A 27 4.28 -2.43 -1.17
N ARG A 28 5.26 -3.18 -0.64
CA ARG A 28 5.53 -3.23 0.81
C ARG A 28 5.92 -1.88 1.38
N VAL A 29 6.82 -1.15 0.72
CA VAL A 29 7.26 0.19 1.16
C VAL A 29 6.09 1.18 1.15
N PHE A 30 5.26 1.13 0.11
CA PHE A 30 4.05 1.95 0.03
C PHE A 30 3.08 1.65 1.19
N MET A 31 2.79 0.38 1.45
CA MET A 31 1.87 -0.02 2.53
C MET A 31 2.39 0.37 3.91
N LEU A 32 3.69 0.22 4.16
CA LEU A 32 4.31 0.64 5.41
C LEU A 32 4.12 2.14 5.64
N MET A 33 4.44 2.95 4.63
CA MET A 33 4.26 4.40 4.67
C MET A 33 2.78 4.76 4.88
N TYR A 34 1.87 4.13 4.12
CA TYR A 34 0.45 4.41 4.18
C TYR A 34 -0.16 4.10 5.55
N ARG A 35 0.09 2.91 6.11
CA ARG A 35 -0.38 2.53 7.45
C ARG A 35 0.18 3.46 8.53
N HIS A 36 1.47 3.78 8.47
CA HIS A 36 2.10 4.72 9.40
C HIS A 36 1.46 6.12 9.35
N LEU A 37 1.11 6.61 8.15
CA LEU A 37 0.43 7.89 8.01
C LEU A 37 -0.95 7.90 8.68
N LEU A 38 -1.75 6.86 8.46
CA LEU A 38 -3.11 6.81 9.01
C LEU A 38 -3.08 6.78 10.54
N ILE A 39 -2.16 6.01 11.13
CA ILE A 39 -1.98 5.94 12.58
C ILE A 39 -1.43 7.27 13.13
N SER A 40 -0.38 7.83 12.53
CA SER A 40 0.24 9.09 13.01
C SER A 40 -0.71 10.28 12.93
N LYS A 41 -1.62 10.30 11.95
CA LYS A 41 -2.68 11.31 11.83
C LYS A 41 -3.92 11.00 12.67
N ARG A 42 -3.94 9.91 13.44
CA ARG A 42 -5.08 9.44 14.24
C ARG A 42 -6.35 9.25 13.40
N LEU A 43 -6.18 8.90 12.12
CA LEU A 43 -7.30 8.56 11.23
C LEU A 43 -7.82 7.15 11.50
N VAL A 44 -6.95 6.29 12.03
CA VAL A 44 -7.27 4.94 12.50
C VAL A 44 -6.50 4.65 13.78
N ASP A 45 -7.01 3.71 14.58
CA ASP A 45 -6.31 3.22 15.76
C ASP A 45 -5.06 2.40 15.40
N SER A 46 -4.08 2.36 16.30
CA SER A 46 -2.81 1.66 16.08
C SER A 46 -2.96 0.15 15.79
N ASN A 47 -4.08 -0.46 16.20
CA ASN A 47 -4.42 -1.87 15.99
C ASN A 47 -5.41 -2.10 14.83
N HIS A 48 -5.75 -1.06 14.05
CA HIS A 48 -6.76 -1.13 12.99
C HIS A 48 -6.47 -2.21 11.93
N PHE A 49 -5.19 -2.45 11.61
CA PHE A 49 -4.77 -3.44 10.61
C PHE A 49 -4.70 -4.87 11.16
N GLY A 50 -5.16 -5.10 12.39
CA GLY A 50 -5.28 -6.41 13.03
C GLY A 50 -3.94 -7.04 13.42
N LYS A 51 -3.16 -7.47 12.42
CA LYS A 51 -1.81 -8.00 12.62
C LYS A 51 -0.78 -6.88 12.65
N ASN A 52 0.23 -7.08 13.48
CA ASN A 52 1.43 -6.24 13.43
C ASN A 52 2.05 -6.38 12.04
N PHE A 53 2.60 -5.28 11.49
CA PHE A 53 3.12 -5.29 10.12
C PHE A 53 4.20 -6.36 9.89
N MET A 54 4.99 -6.65 10.93
CA MET A 54 6.03 -7.69 10.89
C MET A 54 5.45 -9.12 10.79
N ASP A 55 4.16 -9.29 11.06
CA ASP A 55 3.46 -10.58 11.10
C ASP A 55 2.53 -10.79 9.90
N VAL A 56 2.39 -9.78 9.03
CA VAL A 56 1.57 -9.85 7.81
C VAL A 56 2.37 -10.47 6.69
N THR A 57 1.76 -11.42 5.97
CA THR A 57 2.42 -12.07 4.83
C THR A 57 2.47 -11.17 3.60
N THR A 58 3.36 -11.51 2.66
CA THR A 58 3.42 -10.86 1.35
C THR A 58 2.05 -10.76 0.68
N ASP A 59 1.34 -11.88 0.61
CA ASP A 59 0.08 -11.98 -0.12
C ASP A 59 -1.02 -11.12 0.53
N GLU A 60 -1.01 -11.01 1.86
CA GLU A 60 -1.92 -10.16 2.62
C GLU A 60 -1.65 -8.67 2.34
N LEU A 61 -0.37 -8.23 2.38
CA LEU A 61 0.00 -6.85 2.03
C LEU A 61 -0.29 -6.53 0.55
N TRP A 62 -0.04 -7.49 -0.33
CA TRP A 62 -0.29 -7.39 -1.76
C TRP A 62 -1.78 -7.14 -2.04
N LYS A 63 -2.64 -7.97 -1.46
CA LYS A 63 -4.10 -7.88 -1.63
C LYS A 63 -4.65 -6.55 -1.11
N GLU A 64 -4.22 -6.11 0.07
CA GLU A 64 -4.62 -4.81 0.61
C GLU A 64 -4.19 -3.65 -0.29
N ALA A 65 -2.96 -3.71 -0.82
CA ALA A 65 -2.45 -2.64 -1.64
C ALA A 65 -3.11 -2.57 -3.03
N GLN A 66 -3.47 -3.72 -3.60
CA GLN A 66 -4.31 -3.77 -4.80
C GLN A 66 -5.69 -3.17 -4.55
N GLN A 67 -6.32 -3.49 -3.41
CA GLN A 67 -7.62 -2.91 -3.03
C GLN A 67 -7.53 -1.39 -2.84
N LEU A 68 -6.49 -0.93 -2.16
CA LEU A 68 -6.23 0.50 -1.95
C LEU A 68 -5.97 1.22 -3.27
N TYR A 69 -5.18 0.64 -4.17
CA TYR A 69 -4.94 1.19 -5.51
C TYR A 69 -6.25 1.32 -6.30
N MET A 70 -7.10 0.28 -6.30
CA MET A 70 -8.40 0.33 -6.97
C MET A 70 -9.32 1.40 -6.36
N SER A 71 -9.35 1.52 -5.04
CA SER A 71 -10.11 2.55 -4.33
C SER A 71 -9.64 3.96 -4.68
N LEU A 72 -8.32 4.19 -4.71
CA LEU A 72 -7.73 5.48 -5.07
C LEU A 72 -7.94 5.82 -6.56
N LYS A 73 -7.84 4.83 -7.45
CA LYS A 73 -8.06 5.00 -8.89
C LYS A 73 -9.52 5.36 -9.22
N ASN A 74 -10.47 4.81 -8.46
CA ASN A 74 -11.90 5.03 -8.70
C ASN A 74 -12.46 6.26 -7.98
N GLY A 75 -11.61 7.09 -7.36
CA GLY A 75 -12.02 8.25 -6.57
C GLY A 75 -12.56 7.79 -5.22
N GLY A 76 -11.67 7.78 -4.21
CA GLY A 76 -12.05 7.44 -2.84
C GLY A 76 -13.27 8.25 -2.39
N GLY A 77 -14.27 7.54 -1.85
CA GLY A 77 -15.45 8.14 -1.24
C GLY A 77 -15.12 8.94 0.01
#